data_AF-A0A920PA05-F1
#
_entry.id   AF-A0A920PA05-F1
#
_cell.length_a   1.000
_cell.length_b   1.000
_cell.length_c   1.000
_cell.angle_alpha   90.00
_cell.angle_beta   90.00
_cell.angle_gamma   90.00
#
_symmetry.space_group_name_H-M   'P 1'
#
loop_
_entity.id
_entity.type
_entity.pdbx_description
1 polymer ?
#
loop_
_entity_poly.entity_id
_entity_poly.type
_entity_poly.pdbx_seq_one_letter_code
_entity_poly.pdbx_strand_id
1 'polypeptide(L)' 'MISGASGVATMSLCDPSAYPCQVAGEVVGFDHSQYINKREARRMARFSQMAVVAGLQAMESSGLDLTNEDPFGLG' A
#
# COMPACT_ATOMS: atom_id res chain seq x y z
N MET A 1 -10.58 -17.51 10.54
CA MET A 1 -10.48 -17.08 9.12
C MET A 1 -11.89 -17.15 8.54
N ILE A 2 -12.49 -16.02 8.14
CA ILE A 2 -13.95 -15.99 7.88
C ILE A 2 -14.32 -15.97 6.37
N SER A 3 -13.39 -15.75 5.43
CA SER A 3 -13.78 -15.70 3.99
C SER A 3 -12.88 -16.40 2.96
N GLY A 4 -11.69 -16.89 3.29
CA GLY A 4 -10.90 -17.77 2.41
C GLY A 4 -10.66 -17.28 0.97
N ALA A 5 -10.73 -15.97 0.71
CA ALA A 5 -10.62 -15.42 -0.63
C ALA A 5 -9.15 -15.38 -1.08
N SER A 6 -8.87 -15.93 -2.27
CA SER A 6 -7.55 -15.84 -2.90
C SER A 6 -7.37 -14.46 -3.53
N GLY A 7 -6.26 -13.79 -3.24
CA GLY A 7 -5.83 -12.56 -3.91
C GLY A 7 -5.02 -12.80 -5.18
N VAL A 8 -4.78 -14.06 -5.56
CA VAL A 8 -4.00 -14.42 -6.76
C VAL A 8 -4.91 -14.44 -7.97
N ALA A 9 -4.53 -13.70 -9.01
CA ALA A 9 -5.23 -13.63 -10.29
C ALA A 9 -4.23 -13.54 -11.45
N THR A 10 -4.72 -13.48 -12.69
CA THR A 10 -3.88 -13.17 -13.86
C THR A 10 -3.23 -11.80 -13.68
N MET A 11 -1.93 -11.74 -13.94
CA MET A 11 -1.15 -10.50 -13.82
C MET A 11 -1.72 -9.42 -14.76
N SER A 12 -1.95 -8.22 -14.22
CA SER A 12 -2.51 -7.08 -14.94
C SER A 12 -1.56 -5.88 -15.00
N LEU A 13 -0.56 -5.82 -14.11
CA LEU A 13 0.43 -4.75 -14.06
C LEU A 13 1.46 -4.82 -15.19
N CYS A 14 1.62 -5.98 -15.82
CA CYS A 14 2.37 -6.13 -17.07
C CYS A 14 1.76 -7.25 -17.92
N ASP A 15 2.16 -7.33 -19.18
CA ASP A 15 1.65 -8.33 -20.12
C ASP A 15 2.11 -9.75 -19.72
N PRO A 16 1.22 -10.64 -19.28
CA PRO A 16 1.58 -11.98 -18.84
C PRO A 16 2.05 -12.90 -19.96
N SER A 17 1.74 -12.59 -21.23
CA SER A 17 2.12 -13.45 -22.37
C SER A 17 3.63 -13.50 -22.59
N ALA A 18 4.35 -12.48 -22.11
CA ALA A 18 5.80 -12.39 -22.23
C ALA A 18 6.56 -13.20 -21.16
N TYR A 19 5.86 -13.81 -20.19
CA TYR A 19 6.47 -14.44 -19.02
C TYR A 19 6.03 -15.91 -18.84
N PRO A 20 6.90 -16.78 -18.31
CA PRO A 20 6.53 -18.14 -17.97
C PRO A 20 5.54 -18.20 -16.78
N CYS A 21 5.50 -17.18 -15.94
CA CYS A 21 4.52 -17.03 -14.86
C CYS A 21 3.46 -16.00 -15.28
N GLN A 22 2.19 -16.40 -15.25
CA GLN A 22 1.07 -15.57 -15.70
C GLN A 22 0.16 -15.08 -14.56
N VAL A 23 0.44 -15.50 -13.33
CA VAL A 23 -0.38 -15.19 -12.15
C VAL A 23 0.40 -14.33 -11.15
N ALA A 24 -0.28 -13.40 -10.50
CA ALA A 24 0.28 -12.51 -9.50
C ALA A 24 -0.76 -12.18 -8.41
N GLY A 25 -0.28 -11.88 -7.20
CA GLY A 25 -1.09 -11.32 -6.11
C GLY A 25 -0.97 -9.81 -6.10
N GLU A 26 -1.72 -9.12 -6.96
CA GLU A 26 -1.62 -7.67 -7.12
C GLU A 26 -2.54 -6.93 -6.13
N VAL A 27 -2.09 -5.76 -5.67
CA VAL A 27 -2.98 -4.84 -4.94
C VAL A 27 -3.86 -4.11 -5.95
N VAL A 28 -5.07 -4.65 -6.15
CA VAL A 28 -6.08 -4.13 -7.07
C VAL A 28 -6.68 -2.84 -6.53
N GLY A 29 -6.81 -1.83 -7.39
CA GLY A 29 -7.45 -0.55 -7.03
C GLY A 29 -6.65 0.31 -6.04
N PHE A 30 -5.34 0.09 -5.90
CA PHE A 30 -4.49 0.93 -5.07
C PHE A 30 -4.54 2.39 -5.53
N ASP A 31 -5.05 3.27 -4.67
CA ASP A 31 -5.09 4.72 -4.87
C ASP A 31 -4.33 5.44 -3.75
N HIS A 32 -3.25 6.12 -4.13
CA HIS A 32 -2.44 6.92 -3.22
C HIS A 32 -2.91 8.39 -3.13
N SER A 33 -3.91 8.80 -3.93
CA SER A 33 -4.29 10.20 -4.12
C SER A 33 -4.73 10.92 -2.83
N GLN A 34 -5.28 10.17 -1.88
CA GLN A 34 -5.76 10.69 -0.60
C GLN A 34 -4.64 10.96 0.41
N TYR A 35 -3.47 10.32 0.22
CA TYR A 35 -2.39 10.32 1.20
C TYR A 35 -1.10 10.95 0.68
N ILE A 36 -0.85 10.86 -0.63
CA ILE A 36 0.39 11.31 -1.26
C ILE A 36 0.05 12.21 -2.43
N ASN A 37 0.61 13.43 -2.43
CA ASN A 37 0.41 14.33 -3.55
C ASN A 37 1.05 13.77 -4.84
N LYS A 38 0.49 14.16 -5.98
CA LYS A 38 0.91 13.64 -7.30
C LYS A 38 2.39 13.93 -7.64
N ARG A 39 3.00 14.97 -7.05
CA ARG A 39 4.40 15.32 -7.32
C ARG A 39 5.35 14.36 -6.61
N GLU A 40 5.06 14.04 -5.36
CA GLU A 40 5.84 13.12 -4.54
C GLU A 40 5.63 11.68 -4.96
N ALA A 41 4.40 11.28 -5.25
CA ALA A 41 4.08 9.93 -5.71
C ALA A 41 4.91 9.53 -6.94
N ARG A 42 5.11 10.43 -7.91
CA ARG A 42 5.94 10.15 -9.10
C ARG A 42 7.43 9.90 -8.80
N ARG A 43 7.93 10.37 -7.66
CA ARG A 43 9.32 10.17 -7.23
C ARG A 43 9.49 8.93 -6.36
N MET A 44 8.39 8.27 -5.98
CA MET A 44 8.37 7.09 -5.14
C MET A 44 8.13 5.83 -5.97
N ALA A 45 8.82 4.74 -5.61
CA ALA A 45 8.47 3.43 -6.11
C ALA A 45 7.11 2.99 -5.55
N ARG A 46 6.38 2.14 -6.29
CA ARG A 46 5.02 1.70 -5.90
C ARG A 46 4.99 1.07 -4.50
N PHE A 47 6.00 0.27 -4.13
CA PHE A 47 6.09 -0.31 -2.79
C PHE A 47 6.24 0.75 -1.69
N SER A 48 6.98 1.82 -1.96
CA SER A 48 7.16 2.92 -1.00
C SER A 48 5.86 3.67 -0.79
N GLN A 49 5.09 3.90 -1.86
CA GLN A 49 3.75 4.49 -1.75
C GLN A 49 2.83 3.62 -0.87
N MET A 50 2.84 2.30 -1.09
CA MET A 50 2.06 1.35 -0.28
C MET A 50 2.47 1.38 1.19
N ALA A 51 3.77 1.42 1.50
CA ALA A 51 4.27 1.51 2.87
C ALA A 51 3.83 2.80 3.57
N VAL A 52 3.91 3.94 2.88
CA VAL A 52 3.47 5.24 3.42
C VAL A 52 1.96 5.23 3.69
N VAL A 53 1.15 4.77 2.74
CA VAL A 53 -0.31 4.70 2.91
C VAL A 53 -0.68 3.76 4.07
N ALA A 54 -0.06 2.58 4.14
CA ALA A 54 -0.32 1.63 5.23
C ALA A 54 0.05 2.21 6.60
N GLY A 55 1.17 2.93 6.70
CA GLY A 55 1.57 3.61 7.94
C GLY A 55 0.57 4.68 8.36
N LEU A 56 0.14 5.53 7.42
CA LEU A 56 -0.87 6.56 7.70
C LEU A 56 -2.21 5.95 8.12
N GLN A 57 -2.67 4.92 7.44
CA GLN A 57 -3.90 4.19 7.81
C GLN A 57 -3.80 3.53 9.19
N ALA A 58 -2.63 3.00 9.55
CA ALA A 58 -2.41 2.43 10.87
C ALA A 58 -2.45 3.50 11.96
N MET A 59 -1.88 4.68 11.71
CA MET A 59 -1.95 5.83 12.63
C MET A 59 -3.39 6.37 12.79
N GLU A 60 -4.15 6.44 11.70
CA GLU A 60 -5.58 6.80 11.74
C GLU A 60 -6.38 5.76 12.55
N SER A 61 -6.07 4.49 12.38
CA SER A 61 -6.77 3.38 13.05
C SER A 61 -6.38 3.22 14.52
N SER A 62 -5.17 3.64 14.92
CA SER A 62 -4.68 3.50 16.30
C SER A 62 -5.31 4.51 17.26
N GLY A 63 -5.92 5.59 16.74
CA GLY A 63 -6.47 6.67 17.55
C GLY A 63 -5.40 7.45 18.32
N LEU A 64 -4.13 7.34 17.91
CA LEU A 64 -3.02 8.03 18.52
C LEU A 64 -3.05 9.51 18.16
N ASP A 65 -3.03 10.36 19.19
CA ASP A 65 -2.90 11.80 19.03
C ASP A 65 -1.43 12.20 19.14
N LEU A 66 -0.77 12.31 17.98
CA LEU A 66 0.64 12.71 17.86
C LEU A 66 0.94 14.09 18.48
N THR A 67 -0.07 14.90 18.82
CA THR A 67 0.14 16.18 19.51
C THR A 67 0.38 16.04 21.01
N ASN A 68 -0.04 14.91 21.61
CA ASN A 68 0.15 14.60 23.03
C ASN A 68 1.13 13.44 23.28
N GLU A 69 1.69 12.84 22.23
CA GLU A 69 2.68 11.79 22.36
C GLU A 69 4.12 12.32 22.41
N ASP A 70 4.96 11.69 23.23
CA ASP A 70 6.38 12.00 23.34
C ASP A 70 7.13 11.51 22.08
N PRO A 71 7.71 12.41 21.26
CA PRO A 71 8.45 12.02 20.06
C PRO A 71 9.65 11.13 20.34
N PHE A 72 10.22 11.15 21.55
CA PHE A 72 11.33 10.28 21.94
C PHE A 72 10.88 8.86 22.34
N GLY A 73 9.58 8.64 22.57
CA GLY A 73 8.99 7.31 22.80
C GLY A 73 8.60 6.58 21.51
N LEU A 74 8.68 7.25 20.35
CA LEU A 74 8.23 6.77 19.04
C LEU A 74 9.39 6.30 18.12
N GLY A 75 10.57 6.02 18.70
CA GLY A 75 11.80 5.63 17.99
C GLY A 75 12.01 4.13 17.85
#